data_AF-A0A3B0Z8M0-F1
#
_entry.id   AF-A0A3B0Z8M0-F1
#
_cell.length_a   1.000
_cell.length_b   1.000
_cell.length_c   1.000
_cell.angle_alpha   90.00
_cell.angle_beta   90.00
_cell.angle_gamma   90.00
#
_symmetry.space_group_name_H-M   'P 1'
#
loop_
_entity.id
_entity.type
_entity.pdbx_description
1 polymer ?
#
loop_
_entity_poly.entity_id
_entity_poly.type
_entity_poly.pdbx_seq_one_letter_code
_entity_poly.pdbx_strand_id
1 'polypeptide(L)' 'MCRIAAYLGPPITLGMLLTEPPHSLLVQGWAPRELRYAKLNADGYGFGWHT' A
#
# COMPACT_ATOMS: atom_id res chain seq x y z
N MET A 1 -12.56 -2.85 2.10
CA MET A 1 -12.06 -3.00 0.72
C MET A 1 -10.55 -2.94 0.77
N CYS A 2 -9.82 -4.03 0.54
CA CYS A 2 -8.36 -4.00 0.71
C CYS A 2 -7.65 -3.33 -0.48
N ARG A 3 -6.43 -2.82 -0.24
CA ARG A 3 -5.50 -2.39 -1.29
C ARG A 3 -4.32 -3.36 -1.31
N ILE A 4 -3.99 -3.86 -2.49
CA ILE A 4 -2.98 -4.90 -2.67
C ILE A 4 -1.98 -4.37 -3.69
N ALA A 5 -0.70 -4.46 -3.35
CA ALA A 5 0.40 -4.22 -4.27
C ALA A 5 1.42 -5.35 -4.14
N ALA A 6 2.13 -5.62 -5.22
CA ALA A 6 3.22 -6.59 -5.28
C ALA A 6 4.37 -6.01 -6.08
N TYR A 7 5.59 -6.44 -5.75
CA TYR A 7 6.80 -6.05 -6.45
C TYR A 7 7.56 -7.31 -6.86
N LEU A 8 8.03 -7.34 -8.11
CA LEU A 8 8.90 -8.38 -8.66
C LEU A 8 9.99 -7.69 -9.48
N GLY A 9 11.24 -7.81 -9.04
CA GLY A 9 12.36 -7.12 -9.66
C GLY A 9 13.62 -7.17 -8.79
N PRO A 10 14.63 -6.33 -9.10
CA PRO A 10 15.83 -6.17 -8.28
C PRO A 10 15.48 -5.83 -6.82
N PRO A 11 16.34 -6.14 -5.84
CA PRO A 11 16.07 -5.80 -4.44
C PRO A 11 15.79 -4.30 -4.25
N ILE A 12 14.68 -4.00 -3.60
CA ILE A 12 14.32 -2.65 -3.15
C ILE A 12 14.07 -2.64 -1.64
N THR A 13 14.01 -1.48 -1.02
CA THR A 13 13.52 -1.40 0.37
C THR A 13 12.00 -1.54 0.37
N LEU A 14 11.44 -2.02 1.48
CA LEU A 14 9.99 -2.06 1.66
C LEU A 14 9.38 -0.64 1.59
N GLY A 15 10.13 0.39 2.02
CA GLY A 15 9.73 1.80 1.97
C GLY A 15 9.45 2.31 0.55
N MET A 16 10.27 1.88 -0.43
CA MET A 16 10.09 2.23 -1.85
C MET A 16 8.74 1.77 -2.40
N LEU A 17 8.13 0.73 -1.82
CA LEU A 17 6.81 0.24 -2.19
C LEU A 17 5.69 0.81 -1.30
N LEU A 18 5.91 0.85 0.02
CA LEU A 18 4.84 1.10 0.99
C LEU A 18 4.61 2.57 1.34
N THR A 19 5.65 3.40 1.35
CA THR A 19 5.61 4.74 1.97
C THR A 19 6.13 5.85 1.08
N GLU A 20 7.20 5.61 0.32
CA GLU A 20 7.90 6.64 -0.46
C GLU A 20 7.12 7.19 -1.66
N PRO A 21 6.30 6.41 -2.39
CA PRO A 21 5.51 6.96 -3.47
C PRO A 21 4.55 8.07 -2.99
N PRO A 22 4.34 9.16 -3.75
CA PRO A 22 3.47 10.27 -3.33
C PRO A 22 2.02 9.85 -3.02
N HIS A 23 1.53 8.80 -3.67
CA HIS A 23 0.24 8.17 -3.38
C HIS A 23 0.44 6.69 -2.98
N SER A 24 1.34 6.47 -2.03
CA SER A 24 1.73 5.16 -1.52
C SER A 24 0.59 4.42 -0.84
N LEU A 25 0.81 3.13 -0.51
CA LEU A 25 -0.17 2.33 0.23
C LEU A 25 -0.54 2.96 1.58
N LEU A 26 0.41 3.64 2.23
CA LEU A 26 0.12 4.46 3.42
C LEU A 26 -0.92 5.56 3.13
N VAL A 27 -0.71 6.35 2.08
CA VAL A 27 -1.62 7.44 1.70
C VAL A 27 -2.97 6.89 1.23
N GLN A 28 -2.99 5.78 0.51
CA GLN A 28 -4.21 5.10 0.10
C GLN A 28 -5.00 4.51 1.27
N GLY A 29 -4.38 4.34 2.44
CA GLY A 29 -5.06 3.97 3.67
C GLY A 29 -6.08 5.03 4.10
N TRP A 30 -5.74 6.32 4.05
CA TRP A 30 -6.60 7.40 4.56
C TRP A 30 -7.13 8.36 3.47
N ALA A 31 -6.51 8.42 2.29
CA ALA A 31 -6.93 9.20 1.13
C ALA A 31 -6.97 8.37 -0.17
N PRO A 32 -7.79 7.31 -0.24
CA PRO A 32 -7.97 6.51 -1.44
C PRO A 32 -8.74 7.29 -2.53
N ARG A 33 -8.34 7.13 -3.80
CA ARG A 33 -8.98 7.78 -4.96
C ARG A 33 -10.04 6.93 -5.65
N GLU A 34 -10.04 5.62 -5.42
CA GLU A 34 -10.83 4.63 -6.19
C GLU A 34 -11.84 3.86 -5.33
N LEU A 35 -11.92 4.14 -4.02
CA LEU A 35 -12.93 3.50 -3.18
C LEU A 35 -14.32 3.99 -3.56
N ARG A 36 -15.24 3.04 -3.76
CA ARG A 36 -16.64 3.34 -4.09
C ARG A 36 -17.56 3.35 -2.87
N TYR A 37 -17.26 2.54 -1.87
CA TYR A 37 -18.18 2.28 -0.74
C TYR A 37 -17.57 2.52 0.64
N ALA A 38 -16.25 2.69 0.74
CA ALA A 38 -15.55 2.90 2.00
C ALA A 38 -14.80 4.25 1.97
N LYS A 39 -14.61 4.85 3.14
CA LYS A 39 -13.89 6.14 3.27
C LYS A 39 -12.38 5.96 3.41
N LEU A 40 -11.95 4.89 4.06
CA LEU A 40 -10.56 4.60 4.41
C LEU A 40 -10.36 3.10 4.69
N ASN A 41 -9.10 2.68 4.77
CA ASN A 41 -8.65 1.32 5.09
C ASN A 41 -7.74 1.41 6.32
N ALA A 42 -8.32 1.31 7.52
CA ALA A 42 -7.59 1.42 8.80
C ALA A 42 -7.75 0.21 9.73
N ASP A 43 -8.38 -0.85 9.25
CA ASP A 43 -8.64 -2.06 10.04
C ASP A 43 -7.41 -3.00 10.13
N GLY A 44 -6.28 -2.60 9.55
CA GLY A 44 -5.01 -3.32 9.60
C GLY A 44 -4.25 -3.33 8.28
N TYR A 45 -3.00 -3.79 8.34
CA TYR A 45 -2.11 -3.97 7.20
C TYR A 45 -1.29 -5.26 7.35
N GLY A 46 -0.83 -5.80 6.23
CA GLY A 46 0.06 -6.97 6.19
C GLY A 46 0.95 -6.93 4.95
N PHE A 47 2.19 -7.40 5.10
CA PHE A 47 3.14 -7.51 4.01
C PHE A 47 3.93 -8.81 4.14
N GLY A 48 4.12 -9.49 3.01
CA GLY A 48 5.10 -10.57 2.88
C GLY A 48 6.32 -10.01 2.18
N TRP A 49 7.51 -10.21 2.75
CA TRP A 49 8.76 -9.75 2.18
C TRP A 49 9.77 -10.88 2.16
N HIS A 50 10.36 -11.13 0.99
CA HIS A 50 11.48 -12.05 0.84
C HIS A 50 12.71 -11.22 0.55
N THR A 51 13.71 -11.32 1.43
CA THR A 51 15.03 -10.70 1.27
C THR A 51 15.98 -11.62 0.53
#